data_AF-A0A7J7G2W9-F1
#
_entry.id   AF-A0A7J7G2W9-F1
#
_cell.length_a   1.000
_cell.length_b   1.000
_cell.length_c   1.000
_cell.angle_alpha   90.00
_cell.angle_beta   90.00
_cell.angle_gamma   90.00
#
_symmetry.space_group_name_H-M   'P 1'
#
loop_
_entity.id
_entity.type
_entity.pdbx_description
1 polymer ?
#
loop_
_entity_poly.entity_id
_entity_poly.type
_entity_poly.pdbx_seq_one_letter_code
_entity_poly.pdbx_strand_id
1 'polypeptide(L)'
;MGARVLSAAAAAPLSFLPPIPNPNKLSSSSSSSSSSSSFCCCYCKPRSVSLTLLNRIQSCGSGGPSPLSSWSYSRGASSIANKSIKCQAAGESSDTTTTTSVYQGFYGPWTVDSSDVREVISYRSGLVTAAASFVIAASTAFLPDNMSFTDLIKQNLDFFYALGATGLGLSLLLIHIYVTEIKRTLQALWALGVLGSLATYLSLAQPTGHNLIQYVIDNPTAVWFVGPLFASLTGLVLKEGLCYGKLEAGILTFVIPSVLLGHLTGLMDDGVKVTLLGMWMALFVIFAGRKFTQPIKDDIGDKSVFMFNALPEEQKKALIEKLEQSKVQSES
;
A
#
# COMPACT_ATOMS: atom_id res chain seq x y z
N MET A 1 -6.18 -24.91 20.75
CA MET A 1 -5.96 -25.14 22.19
C MET A 1 -4.60 -24.53 22.51
N GLY A 2 -4.44 -23.62 23.48
CA GLY A 2 -5.39 -23.15 24.49
C GLY A 2 -4.85 -23.43 25.89
N ALA A 3 -4.29 -22.40 26.54
CA ALA A 3 -3.68 -22.38 27.87
C ALA A 3 -2.51 -23.36 28.12
N ARG A 4 -1.28 -22.82 28.21
CA ARG A 4 -0.21 -23.18 29.20
C ARG A 4 1.14 -22.49 28.91
N VAL A 5 1.27 -21.23 29.31
CA VAL A 5 2.49 -20.73 29.99
C VAL A 5 2.00 -19.77 31.08
N LEU A 6 2.14 -20.17 32.35
CA LEU A 6 1.77 -19.36 33.50
C LEU A 6 2.66 -19.80 34.67
N SER A 7 3.26 -18.84 35.38
CA SER A 7 4.23 -18.95 36.49
C SER A 7 5.71 -18.81 36.11
N ALA A 8 6.27 -17.60 36.30
CA ALA A 8 7.64 -17.36 36.81
C ALA A 8 7.99 -15.85 36.92
N ALA A 9 7.21 -15.02 37.63
CA ALA A 9 7.64 -13.66 38.01
C ALA A 9 6.86 -13.17 39.24
N ALA A 10 7.47 -13.28 40.43
CA ALA A 10 6.93 -12.75 41.67
C ALA A 10 7.89 -11.73 42.29
N ALA A 11 7.33 -10.85 43.11
CA ALA A 11 7.98 -9.85 43.97
C ALA A 11 8.43 -8.51 43.34
N ALA A 12 7.78 -7.45 43.86
CA ALA A 12 8.28 -6.09 44.11
C ALA A 12 8.46 -5.09 42.92
N PRO A 13 8.30 -3.76 43.16
CA PRO A 13 7.42 -3.11 44.15
C PRO A 13 6.52 -1.99 43.58
N LEU A 14 5.42 -1.71 44.27
CA LEU A 14 4.54 -0.57 44.00
C LEU A 14 5.25 0.77 44.27
N SER A 15 5.33 1.65 43.26
CA SER A 15 5.43 3.11 43.46
C SER A 15 5.10 3.91 42.18
N PHE A 16 4.71 5.17 42.34
CA PHE A 16 4.50 6.20 41.30
C PHE A 16 3.44 5.97 40.21
N LEU A 17 2.16 6.06 40.61
CA LEU A 17 1.06 6.50 39.75
C LEU A 17 0.69 7.95 40.11
N PRO A 18 0.75 8.93 39.19
CA PRO A 18 0.14 10.25 39.38
C PRO A 18 -1.40 10.18 39.18
N PRO A 19 -2.21 11.03 39.84
CA PRO A 19 -3.66 10.88 39.91
C PRO A 19 -4.42 11.43 38.69
N ILE A 20 -5.58 10.82 38.41
CA ILE A 20 -6.56 11.29 37.41
C ILE A 20 -7.54 12.28 38.06
N PRO A 21 -7.75 13.49 37.51
CA PRO A 21 -8.83 14.38 37.91
C PRO A 21 -10.08 14.22 37.01
N ASN A 22 -11.16 13.69 37.58
CA ASN A 22 -12.55 14.02 37.25
C ASN A 22 -12.98 15.17 38.21
N PRO A 23 -14.02 16.01 37.96
CA PRO A 23 -15.31 15.62 37.37
C PRO A 23 -15.96 16.65 36.42
N ASN A 24 -17.19 16.33 35.98
CA ASN A 24 -18.13 17.26 35.35
C ASN A 24 -18.26 18.61 36.09
N LYS A 25 -18.27 19.72 35.33
CA LYS A 25 -19.04 20.92 35.69
C LYS A 25 -19.66 21.55 34.44
N LEU A 26 -20.91 22.02 34.58
CA LEU A 26 -21.79 22.40 33.47
C LEU A 26 -22.01 23.92 33.46
N SER A 27 -21.96 24.56 32.27
CA SER A 27 -22.94 25.58 31.77
C SER A 27 -22.34 26.59 30.78
N SER A 28 -23.06 26.83 29.67
CA SER A 28 -23.23 28.10 28.89
C SER A 28 -22.20 29.24 29.03
N SER A 29 -21.75 29.91 27.95
CA SER A 29 -22.61 30.49 26.88
C SER A 29 -21.82 30.91 25.61
N SER A 30 -22.55 31.10 24.50
CA SER A 30 -22.33 31.98 23.30
C SER A 30 -20.99 32.72 23.09
N SER A 31 -20.47 32.94 21.86
CA SER A 31 -21.18 33.16 20.58
C SER A 31 -20.28 32.98 19.32
N SER A 32 -20.90 32.49 18.23
CA SER A 32 -20.61 32.76 16.80
C SER A 32 -19.23 33.29 16.33
N SER A 33 -18.55 32.50 15.50
CA SER A 33 -18.10 32.98 14.18
C SER A 33 -18.09 31.81 13.17
N SER A 34 -18.57 32.07 11.95
CA SER A 34 -18.70 31.06 10.89
C SER A 34 -17.51 31.09 9.94
N SER A 35 -16.89 29.94 9.68
CA SER A 35 -16.06 29.75 8.48
C SER A 35 -16.10 28.29 8.02
N SER A 36 -16.89 28.02 6.98
CA SER A 36 -16.96 26.69 6.36
C SER A 36 -15.76 26.50 5.44
N SER A 37 -14.64 26.02 5.99
CA SER A 37 -13.50 25.55 5.22
C SER A 37 -13.86 24.26 4.48
N SER A 38 -14.54 24.42 3.34
CA SER A 38 -14.92 23.32 2.46
C SER A 38 -13.68 22.55 2.01
N PHE A 39 -13.59 21.26 2.38
CA PHE A 39 -12.55 20.36 1.90
C PHE A 39 -12.78 20.07 0.41
N CYS A 40 -12.31 20.97 -0.44
CA CYS A 40 -12.42 20.86 -1.89
C CYS A 40 -11.42 19.80 -2.42
N CYS A 41 -11.74 18.53 -2.18
CA CYS A 41 -11.04 17.40 -2.77
C CYS A 41 -11.35 17.35 -4.27
N CYS A 42 -10.48 17.96 -5.08
CA CYS A 42 -10.71 18.17 -6.50
C CYS A 42 -11.03 16.87 -7.26
N TYR A 43 -12.20 16.85 -7.90
CA TYR A 43 -12.55 15.99 -9.04
C TYR A 43 -12.46 14.46 -8.87
N CYS A 44 -12.98 13.93 -7.75
CA CYS A 44 -13.53 12.58 -7.75
C CYS A 44 -14.75 12.50 -8.69
N LYS A 45 -14.56 12.21 -9.98
CA LYS A 45 -15.65 11.92 -10.92
C LYS A 45 -16.18 10.49 -10.66
N PRO A 46 -17.39 10.30 -10.12
CA PRO A 46 -17.87 8.97 -9.77
C PRO A 46 -18.12 8.15 -11.03
N ARG A 47 -17.35 7.07 -11.23
CA ARG A 47 -17.58 6.12 -12.31
C ARG A 47 -18.75 5.22 -11.93
N SER A 48 -19.95 5.62 -12.31
CA SER A 48 -21.20 4.87 -12.04
C SER A 48 -21.07 3.40 -12.43
N VAL A 49 -21.30 2.52 -11.46
CA VAL A 49 -21.27 1.06 -11.66
C VAL A 49 -22.67 0.62 -12.10
N SER A 50 -22.91 0.61 -13.41
CA SER A 50 -24.19 0.12 -13.95
C SER A 50 -24.28 -1.40 -13.80
N LEU A 51 -25.04 -1.88 -12.81
CA LEU A 51 -25.46 -3.28 -12.76
C LEU A 51 -26.43 -3.55 -13.91
N THR A 52 -25.97 -4.23 -14.96
CA THR A 52 -26.84 -4.69 -16.05
C THR A 52 -26.31 -5.97 -16.67
N LEU A 53 -26.39 -7.08 -15.93
CA LEU A 53 -26.10 -8.42 -16.47
C LEU A 53 -26.99 -9.50 -15.84
N LEU A 54 -28.27 -9.46 -16.19
CA LEU A 54 -29.24 -10.55 -16.01
C LEU A 54 -30.09 -10.69 -17.28
N ASN A 55 -30.52 -11.92 -17.56
CA ASN A 55 -31.46 -12.32 -18.61
C ASN A 55 -31.10 -11.99 -20.08
N ARG A 56 -30.51 -12.99 -20.77
CA ARG A 56 -31.04 -13.45 -22.06
C ARG A 56 -30.85 -14.96 -22.24
N ILE A 57 -31.94 -15.69 -22.07
CA ILE A 57 -32.15 -17.08 -22.50
C ILE A 57 -32.94 -17.05 -23.84
N GLN A 58 -33.11 -18.22 -24.51
CA GLN A 58 -33.96 -18.47 -25.70
C GLN A 58 -33.25 -18.12 -27.04
N SER A 59 -32.86 -19.03 -27.96
CA SER A 59 -33.26 -20.41 -28.36
C SER A 59 -34.53 -20.47 -29.24
N CYS A 60 -34.67 -21.29 -30.30
CA CYS A 60 -33.84 -22.41 -30.83
C CYS A 60 -32.78 -21.93 -31.88
N GLY A 61 -32.26 -22.68 -32.88
CA GLY A 61 -32.45 -24.04 -33.42
C GLY A 61 -31.79 -24.19 -34.82
N SER A 62 -31.75 -25.33 -35.55
CA SER A 62 -31.94 -26.77 -35.27
C SER A 62 -31.50 -27.60 -36.52
N GLY A 63 -30.84 -28.77 -36.38
CA GLY A 63 -30.52 -29.69 -37.50
C GLY A 63 -29.44 -30.75 -37.22
N GLY A 64 -29.63 -31.99 -37.69
CA GLY A 64 -28.67 -33.13 -37.58
C GLY A 64 -28.87 -34.10 -38.75
N PRO A 65 -28.62 -35.43 -38.63
CA PRO A 65 -27.85 -36.14 -37.59
C PRO A 65 -26.94 -37.30 -38.09
N SER A 66 -25.74 -37.46 -37.51
CA SER A 66 -24.98 -38.74 -37.41
C SER A 66 -24.47 -39.39 -38.74
N PRO A 67 -23.74 -40.53 -38.76
CA PRO A 67 -23.13 -41.31 -37.66
C PRO A 67 -21.62 -41.68 -37.82
N LEU A 68 -21.03 -42.12 -36.71
CA LEU A 68 -20.00 -43.18 -36.53
C LEU A 68 -18.99 -43.51 -37.66
N SER A 69 -17.69 -43.42 -37.34
CA SER A 69 -16.74 -44.48 -37.71
C SER A 69 -15.61 -44.67 -36.67
N SER A 70 -15.25 -45.94 -36.51
CA SER A 70 -14.44 -46.56 -35.45
C SER A 70 -13.01 -46.03 -35.29
N TRP A 71 -12.54 -45.96 -34.03
CA TRP A 71 -11.09 -46.02 -33.74
C TRP A 71 -10.55 -47.41 -34.10
N SER A 72 -9.44 -47.45 -34.85
CA SER A 72 -8.62 -48.63 -35.07
C SER A 72 -7.19 -48.39 -34.57
N TYR A 73 -6.69 -49.29 -33.73
CA TYR A 73 -5.32 -49.23 -33.22
C TYR A 73 -4.30 -49.62 -34.30
N SER A 74 -3.32 -48.76 -34.54
CA SER A 74 -2.09 -49.10 -35.29
C SER A 74 -0.86 -48.77 -34.45
N ARG A 75 -0.09 -49.79 -34.08
CA ARG A 75 1.19 -49.61 -33.36
C ARG A 75 2.31 -49.30 -34.36
N GLY A 76 2.70 -48.03 -34.48
CA GLY A 76 3.91 -47.60 -35.20
C GLY A 76 5.02 -47.27 -34.22
N ALA A 77 6.23 -47.80 -34.44
CA ALA A 77 7.34 -47.65 -33.50
C ALA A 77 8.19 -46.38 -33.75
N SER A 78 8.65 -45.80 -32.64
CA SER A 78 9.93 -45.10 -32.44
C SER A 78 10.56 -44.31 -33.61
N SER A 79 10.50 -42.98 -33.51
CA SER A 79 11.68 -42.15 -33.83
C SER A 79 11.66 -40.85 -33.02
N ILE A 80 12.70 -40.61 -32.21
CA ILE A 80 12.90 -39.35 -31.49
C ILE A 80 13.55 -38.35 -32.45
N ALA A 81 12.73 -37.71 -33.28
CA ALA A 81 13.18 -36.64 -34.15
C ALA A 81 13.37 -35.36 -33.30
N ASN A 82 14.62 -35.02 -32.99
CA ASN A 82 15.00 -33.73 -32.38
C ASN A 82 14.72 -32.56 -33.35
N LYS A 83 13.45 -32.16 -33.45
CA LYS A 83 13.07 -30.90 -34.09
C LYS A 83 13.57 -29.75 -33.23
N SER A 84 14.71 -29.20 -33.61
CA SER A 84 15.14 -27.88 -33.15
C SER A 84 14.03 -26.87 -33.47
N ILE A 85 13.30 -26.44 -32.45
CA ILE A 85 12.30 -25.39 -32.58
C ILE A 85 13.08 -24.09 -32.72
N LYS A 86 13.41 -23.74 -33.97
CA LYS A 86 13.96 -22.43 -34.31
C LYS A 86 12.85 -21.39 -34.09
N CYS A 87 12.70 -20.96 -32.84
CA CYS A 87 11.93 -19.78 -32.46
C CYS A 87 12.59 -18.55 -33.07
N GLN A 88 12.38 -18.34 -34.37
CA GLN A 88 12.66 -17.10 -35.03
C GLN A 88 11.63 -16.10 -34.51
N ALA A 89 11.99 -15.43 -33.41
CA ALA A 89 11.26 -14.28 -32.93
C ALA A 89 11.06 -13.34 -34.12
N ALA A 90 9.80 -12.97 -34.37
CA ALA A 90 9.52 -11.81 -35.19
C ALA A 90 10.07 -10.60 -34.43
N GLY A 91 11.33 -10.26 -34.73
CA GLY A 91 11.89 -8.97 -34.42
C GLY A 91 11.16 -7.94 -35.27
N GLU A 92 9.93 -7.63 -34.85
CA GLU A 92 9.31 -6.35 -35.14
C GLU A 92 10.32 -5.30 -34.66
N SER A 93 10.93 -4.59 -35.61
CA SER A 93 12.04 -3.69 -35.35
C SER A 93 11.56 -2.62 -34.37
N SER A 94 11.87 -2.83 -33.10
CA SER A 94 11.74 -1.82 -32.06
C SER A 94 12.82 -0.79 -32.33
N ASP A 95 12.53 0.12 -33.28
CA ASP A 95 13.34 1.30 -33.53
C ASP A 95 13.55 1.99 -32.18
N THR A 96 14.80 1.98 -31.70
CA THR A 96 15.19 2.57 -30.41
C THR A 96 15.21 4.10 -30.47
N THR A 97 14.26 4.67 -31.20
CA THR A 97 13.75 6.02 -30.95
C THR A 97 13.06 6.02 -29.60
N THR A 98 13.57 6.83 -28.67
CA THR A 98 12.86 7.15 -27.43
C THR A 98 11.55 7.83 -27.82
N THR A 99 10.46 7.08 -27.86
CA THR A 99 9.12 7.59 -28.14
C THR A 99 8.61 8.33 -26.91
N THR A 100 9.16 9.54 -26.71
CA THR A 100 8.83 10.46 -25.62
C THR A 100 7.39 10.91 -25.77
N SER A 101 6.45 10.09 -25.29
CA SER A 101 5.02 10.33 -25.41
C SER A 101 4.66 11.61 -24.66
N VAL A 102 4.29 12.64 -25.41
CA VAL A 102 3.88 13.93 -24.86
C VAL A 102 2.49 13.77 -24.25
N TYR A 103 2.38 14.03 -22.95
CA TYR A 103 1.13 14.03 -22.21
C TYR A 103 0.62 15.46 -22.06
N GLN A 104 -0.66 15.70 -22.35
CA GLN A 104 -1.25 17.01 -22.09
C GLN A 104 -1.64 17.11 -20.62
N GLY A 105 -0.95 17.98 -19.88
CA GLY A 105 -1.28 18.37 -18.52
C GLY A 105 -2.13 19.63 -18.45
N PHE A 106 -2.58 19.99 -17.25
CA PHE A 106 -3.43 21.15 -17.00
C PHE A 106 -2.76 22.48 -17.37
N TYR A 107 -1.44 22.60 -17.13
CA TYR A 107 -0.66 23.80 -17.45
C TYR A 107 0.13 23.71 -18.76
N GLY A 108 -0.02 22.61 -19.52
CA GLY A 108 0.64 22.42 -20.81
C GLY A 108 1.14 20.98 -21.06
N PRO A 109 1.77 20.75 -22.23
CA PRO A 109 2.38 19.46 -22.55
C PRO A 109 3.59 19.17 -21.65
N TRP A 110 3.73 17.91 -21.22
CA TRP A 110 4.87 17.42 -20.45
C TRP A 110 5.30 16.02 -20.90
N THR A 111 6.51 15.65 -20.53
CA THR A 111 7.17 14.40 -20.94
C THR A 111 7.66 13.60 -19.73
N VAL A 112 7.62 12.27 -19.85
CA VAL A 112 8.22 11.35 -18.88
C VAL A 112 9.69 11.16 -19.24
N ASP A 113 10.57 11.50 -18.31
CA ASP A 113 12.02 11.38 -18.47
C ASP A 113 12.55 10.07 -17.85
N SER A 114 13.78 9.69 -18.18
CA SER A 114 14.44 8.49 -17.64
C SER A 114 14.86 8.62 -16.16
N SER A 115 14.80 9.83 -15.59
CA SER A 115 14.72 10.08 -14.15
C SER A 115 13.43 9.51 -13.57
N ASP A 116 12.29 9.97 -14.09
CA ASP A 116 10.96 9.72 -13.54
C ASP A 116 10.61 8.22 -13.61
N VAL A 117 10.99 7.56 -14.71
CA VAL A 117 10.88 6.09 -14.87
C VAL A 117 11.64 5.37 -13.76
N ARG A 118 12.87 5.79 -13.47
CA ARG A 118 13.72 5.21 -12.42
C ARG A 118 13.13 5.45 -11.04
N GLU A 119 12.61 6.65 -10.80
CA GLU A 119 11.99 7.00 -9.53
C GLU A 119 10.71 6.21 -9.27
N VAL A 120 9.84 6.03 -10.28
CA VAL A 120 8.66 5.16 -10.17
C VAL A 120 9.06 3.70 -9.95
N ILE A 121 10.09 3.18 -10.63
CA ILE A 121 10.58 1.81 -10.43
C ILE A 121 11.11 1.63 -8.99
N SER A 122 11.88 2.59 -8.47
CA SER A 122 12.39 2.54 -7.08
C SER A 122 11.29 2.77 -6.02
N TYR A 123 10.27 3.58 -6.30
CA TYR A 123 9.07 3.70 -5.48
C TYR A 123 8.31 2.36 -5.40
N ARG A 124 8.10 1.69 -6.54
CA ARG A 124 7.42 0.39 -6.64
C ARG A 124 8.23 -0.72 -5.98
N SER A 125 9.55 -0.76 -6.16
CA SER A 125 10.39 -1.79 -5.54
C SER A 125 10.45 -1.65 -4.02
N GLY A 126 10.54 -0.42 -3.48
CA GLY A 126 10.43 -0.18 -2.04
C GLY A 126 9.12 -0.71 -1.43
N LEU A 127 8.00 -0.53 -2.14
CA LEU A 127 6.68 -0.98 -1.69
C LEU A 127 6.57 -2.50 -1.71
N VAL A 128 7.14 -3.14 -2.72
CA VAL A 128 7.22 -4.60 -2.85
C VAL A 128 8.15 -5.20 -1.80
N THR A 129 9.28 -4.56 -1.50
CA THR A 129 10.16 -4.93 -0.38
C THR A 129 9.43 -4.85 0.96
N ALA A 130 8.67 -3.78 1.20
CA ALA A 130 7.87 -3.61 2.41
C ALA A 130 6.76 -4.66 2.53
N ALA A 131 6.04 -4.97 1.44
CA ALA A 131 5.03 -6.02 1.42
C ALA A 131 5.64 -7.41 1.64
N ALA A 132 6.74 -7.73 0.96
CA ALA A 132 7.40 -9.04 1.06
C ALA A 132 7.99 -9.30 2.45
N SER A 133 8.71 -8.34 3.04
CA SER A 133 9.30 -8.54 4.38
C SER A 133 8.23 -8.56 5.47
N PHE A 134 7.16 -7.78 5.34
CA PHE A 134 5.98 -7.87 6.22
C PHE A 134 5.32 -9.26 6.15
N VAL A 135 5.10 -9.80 4.95
CA VAL A 135 4.52 -11.14 4.76
C VAL A 135 5.41 -12.23 5.32
N ILE A 136 6.74 -12.14 5.14
CA ILE A 136 7.68 -13.10 5.73
C ILE A 136 7.61 -13.04 7.26
N ALA A 137 7.70 -11.86 7.86
CA ALA A 137 7.62 -11.70 9.32
C ALA A 137 6.25 -12.16 9.88
N ALA A 138 5.15 -11.77 9.25
CA ALA A 138 3.79 -12.13 9.69
C ALA A 138 3.47 -13.63 9.49
N SER A 139 4.18 -14.34 8.59
CA SER A 139 3.97 -15.77 8.38
C SER A 139 4.23 -16.63 9.62
N THR A 140 5.05 -16.17 10.57
CA THR A 140 5.30 -16.89 11.83
C THR A 140 4.09 -16.93 12.77
N ALA A 141 3.02 -16.18 12.48
CA ALA A 141 1.73 -16.27 13.19
C ALA A 141 0.82 -17.39 12.65
N PHE A 142 1.17 -17.99 11.49
CA PHE A 142 0.40 -19.03 10.81
C PHE A 142 1.15 -20.35 10.65
N LEU A 143 2.49 -20.30 10.63
CA LEU A 143 3.34 -21.47 10.48
C LEU A 143 3.57 -22.19 11.82
N PRO A 144 3.60 -23.53 11.84
CA PRO A 144 3.97 -24.29 13.03
C PRO A 144 5.40 -24.04 13.54
N ASP A 145 5.56 -24.12 14.85
CA ASP A 145 6.82 -23.94 15.58
C ASP A 145 7.82 -25.10 15.42
N ASN A 146 7.44 -26.20 14.79
CA ASN A 146 8.33 -27.36 14.57
C ASN A 146 9.09 -27.32 13.24
N MET A 147 9.01 -26.21 12.48
CA MET A 147 9.72 -26.03 11.22
C MET A 147 10.91 -25.10 11.41
N SER A 148 12.12 -25.56 11.07
CA SER A 148 13.35 -24.76 11.19
C SER A 148 13.34 -23.46 10.37
N PHE A 149 12.45 -23.34 9.38
CA PHE A 149 12.19 -22.10 8.65
C PHE A 149 11.44 -21.06 9.51
N THR A 150 10.47 -21.49 10.32
CA THR A 150 9.79 -20.64 11.31
C THR A 150 10.79 -20.09 12.32
N ASP A 151 11.70 -20.94 12.84
CA ASP A 151 12.74 -20.53 13.78
C ASP A 151 13.73 -19.53 13.15
N LEU A 152 14.16 -19.79 11.91
CA LEU A 152 15.05 -18.89 11.17
C LEU A 152 14.41 -17.51 10.95
N ILE A 153 13.11 -17.44 10.65
CA ILE A 153 12.40 -16.15 10.59
C ILE A 153 12.31 -15.53 11.97
N LYS A 154 11.91 -16.27 13.02
CA LYS A 154 11.79 -15.78 14.40
C LYS A 154 13.09 -15.14 14.90
N GLN A 155 14.24 -15.73 14.60
CA GLN A 155 15.57 -15.20 14.92
C GLN A 155 15.92 -13.90 14.15
N ASN A 156 15.36 -13.70 12.95
CA ASN A 156 15.65 -12.58 12.06
C ASN A 156 14.48 -11.59 11.91
N LEU A 157 13.47 -11.64 12.79
CA LEU A 157 12.27 -10.80 12.72
C LEU A 157 12.60 -9.30 12.64
N ASP A 158 13.53 -8.83 13.47
CA ASP A 158 13.90 -7.41 13.53
C ASP A 158 14.64 -6.96 12.26
N PHE A 159 15.32 -7.87 11.55
CA PHE A 159 15.88 -7.60 10.22
C PHE A 159 14.78 -7.46 9.16
N PHE A 160 13.77 -8.35 9.15
CA PHE A 160 12.63 -8.22 8.24
C PHE A 160 11.79 -6.95 8.51
N TYR A 161 11.68 -6.56 9.79
CA TYR A 161 11.08 -5.30 10.20
C TYR A 161 11.87 -4.09 9.68
N ALA A 162 13.17 -4.04 9.92
CA ALA A 162 14.05 -2.96 9.46
C ALA A 162 14.08 -2.85 7.92
N LEU A 163 14.12 -3.99 7.22
CA LEU A 163 14.01 -4.06 5.76
C LEU A 163 12.66 -3.51 5.26
N GLY A 164 11.57 -3.82 5.96
CA GLY A 164 10.22 -3.34 5.60
C GLY A 164 10.03 -1.85 5.85
N ALA A 165 10.50 -1.38 7.01
CA ALA A 165 10.55 0.05 7.34
C ALA A 165 11.41 0.83 6.34
N THR A 166 12.54 0.27 5.89
CA THR A 166 13.41 0.87 4.87
C THR A 166 12.76 0.90 3.49
N GLY A 167 12.10 -0.19 3.06
CA GLY A 167 11.33 -0.22 1.80
C GLY A 167 10.19 0.79 1.77
N LEU A 168 9.44 0.90 2.88
CA LEU A 168 8.40 1.92 3.06
C LEU A 168 8.97 3.35 3.02
N GLY A 169 10.13 3.57 3.66
CA GLY A 169 10.84 4.86 3.63
C GLY A 169 11.28 5.25 2.23
N LEU A 170 11.87 4.31 1.48
CA LEU A 170 12.23 4.51 0.08
C LEU A 170 11.01 4.91 -0.75
N SER A 171 9.89 4.19 -0.62
CA SER A 171 8.64 4.57 -1.27
C SER A 171 8.18 5.97 -0.88
N LEU A 172 8.13 6.31 0.42
CA LEU A 172 7.68 7.62 0.91
C LEU A 172 8.59 8.80 0.51
N LEU A 173 9.88 8.56 0.25
CA LEU A 173 10.78 9.58 -0.28
C LEU A 173 10.50 9.86 -1.77
N LEU A 174 10.38 8.80 -2.59
CA LEU A 174 10.21 8.90 -4.05
C LEU A 174 8.74 9.10 -4.50
N ILE A 175 7.78 9.08 -3.58
CA ILE A 175 6.36 9.19 -3.92
C ILE A 175 6.01 10.58 -4.49
N HIS A 176 5.36 10.63 -5.65
CA HIS A 176 4.81 11.87 -6.18
C HIS A 176 3.43 12.12 -5.54
N ILE A 177 3.33 13.22 -4.80
CA ILE A 177 2.12 13.72 -4.12
C ILE A 177 2.15 15.24 -4.26
N TYR A 178 1.11 15.84 -4.86
CA TYR A 178 1.03 17.28 -5.09
C TYR A 178 1.04 18.10 -3.79
N VAL A 179 0.39 17.61 -2.74
CA VAL A 179 0.30 18.27 -1.43
C VAL A 179 1.54 17.93 -0.60
N THR A 180 2.51 18.85 -0.61
CA THR A 180 3.83 18.65 0.01
C THR A 180 3.75 18.44 1.52
N GLU A 181 2.74 19.04 2.15
CA GLU A 181 2.41 19.02 3.57
C GLU A 181 2.02 17.60 4.00
N ILE A 182 1.20 16.91 3.20
CA ILE A 182 0.84 15.51 3.42
C ILE A 182 2.06 14.62 3.23
N LYS A 183 2.85 14.82 2.16
CA LYS A 183 4.08 14.05 1.92
C LYS A 183 5.06 14.17 3.10
N ARG A 184 5.32 15.40 3.57
CA ARG A 184 6.21 15.67 4.73
C ARG A 184 5.64 15.12 6.04
N THR A 185 4.32 15.14 6.23
CA THR A 185 3.68 14.54 7.41
C THR A 185 3.84 13.01 7.43
N LEU A 186 3.66 12.33 6.29
CA LEU A 186 3.90 10.88 6.19
C LEU A 186 5.37 10.52 6.40
N GLN A 187 6.30 11.32 5.86
CA GLN A 187 7.74 11.16 6.09
C GLN A 187 8.13 11.40 7.55
N ALA A 188 7.52 12.37 8.23
CA ALA A 188 7.73 12.61 9.66
C ALA A 188 7.17 11.46 10.52
N LEU A 189 5.97 10.95 10.21
CA LEU A 189 5.40 9.77 10.89
C LEU A 189 6.28 8.53 10.69
N TRP A 190 6.80 8.32 9.48
CA TRP A 190 7.77 7.25 9.19
C TRP A 190 9.04 7.41 10.01
N ALA A 191 9.67 8.60 10.01
CA ALA A 191 10.90 8.86 10.75
C ALA A 191 10.72 8.72 12.27
N LEU A 192 9.62 9.24 12.82
CA LEU A 192 9.25 9.05 14.23
C LEU A 192 9.00 7.58 14.55
N GLY A 193 8.41 6.82 13.64
CA GLY A 193 8.20 5.38 13.79
C GLY A 193 9.50 4.58 13.79
N VAL A 194 10.44 4.88 12.87
CA VAL A 194 11.78 4.26 12.84
C VAL A 194 12.57 4.60 14.10
N LEU A 195 12.59 5.87 14.52
CA LEU A 195 13.29 6.31 15.72
C LEU A 195 12.67 5.74 17.01
N GLY A 196 11.34 5.71 17.10
CA GLY A 196 10.61 5.10 18.21
C GLY A 196 10.83 3.59 18.30
N SER A 197 10.89 2.91 17.16
CA SER A 197 11.25 1.48 17.07
C SER A 197 12.68 1.21 17.54
N LEU A 198 13.64 2.01 17.08
CA LEU A 198 15.05 1.89 17.49
C LEU A 198 15.23 2.20 18.98
N ALA A 199 14.57 3.23 19.51
CA ALA A 199 14.57 3.56 20.92
C ALA A 199 13.93 2.46 21.78
N THR A 200 12.81 1.86 21.32
CA THR A 200 12.18 0.71 21.98
C THR A 200 13.10 -0.50 21.98
N TYR A 201 13.76 -0.79 20.87
CA TYR A 201 14.72 -1.88 20.78
C TYR A 201 15.90 -1.70 21.74
N LEU A 202 16.59 -0.55 21.70
CA LEU A 202 17.79 -0.30 22.49
C LEU A 202 17.50 -0.10 24.00
N SER A 203 16.40 0.56 24.35
CA SER A 203 16.12 0.96 25.73
C SER A 203 15.20 0.00 26.49
N LEU A 204 14.45 -0.87 25.80
CA LEU A 204 13.43 -1.74 26.41
C LEU A 204 13.61 -3.21 26.04
N ALA A 205 13.71 -3.55 24.75
CA ALA A 205 13.75 -4.95 24.30
C ALA A 205 15.15 -5.61 24.49
N GLN A 206 16.23 -4.90 24.18
CA GLN A 206 17.60 -5.37 24.39
C GLN A 206 17.93 -5.70 25.85
N PRO A 207 17.59 -4.85 26.86
CA PRO A 207 17.78 -5.18 28.27
C PRO A 207 17.05 -6.44 28.75
N THR A 208 15.92 -6.82 28.12
CA THR A 208 15.19 -8.05 28.44
C THR A 208 15.57 -9.24 27.54
N GLY A 209 16.49 -9.06 26.59
CA GLY A 209 16.87 -10.10 25.62
C GLY A 209 15.77 -10.48 24.63
N HIS A 210 14.75 -9.64 24.44
CA HIS A 210 13.65 -9.87 23.49
C HIS A 210 13.91 -9.16 22.15
N ASN A 211 13.43 -9.75 21.06
CA ASN A 211 13.34 -9.07 19.76
C ASN A 211 12.26 -7.96 19.82
N LEU A 212 12.43 -6.87 19.07
CA LEU A 212 11.50 -5.73 19.05
C LEU A 212 10.05 -6.17 18.80
N ILE A 213 9.83 -7.05 17.82
CA ILE A 213 8.47 -7.52 17.50
C ILE A 213 7.84 -8.28 18.67
N GLN A 214 8.61 -9.16 19.34
CA GLN A 214 8.11 -9.91 20.50
C GLN A 214 7.80 -8.96 21.66
N TYR A 215 8.69 -8.01 21.96
CA TYR A 215 8.47 -6.99 22.98
C TYR A 215 7.18 -6.18 22.75
N VAL A 216 6.85 -5.82 21.50
CA VAL A 216 5.62 -5.11 21.13
C VAL A 216 4.37 -6.00 21.25
N ILE A 217 4.49 -7.31 21.01
CA ILE A 217 3.40 -8.28 21.24
C ILE A 217 3.13 -8.40 22.74
N ASP A 218 4.18 -8.57 23.55
CA ASP A 218 4.11 -8.70 25.01
C ASP A 218 3.64 -7.41 25.70
N ASN A 219 3.99 -6.24 25.17
CA ASN A 219 3.72 -4.92 25.75
C ASN A 219 2.90 -4.04 24.79
N PRO A 220 1.56 -4.11 24.82
CA PRO A 220 0.68 -3.33 23.93
C PRO A 220 0.94 -1.82 23.94
N THR A 221 1.43 -1.25 25.05
CA THR A 221 1.80 0.17 25.15
C THR A 221 2.94 0.58 24.21
N ALA A 222 3.80 -0.37 23.79
CA ALA A 222 4.87 -0.11 22.83
C ALA A 222 4.35 0.24 21.42
N VAL A 223 3.06 -0.02 21.13
CA VAL A 223 2.38 0.44 19.91
C VAL A 223 2.45 1.97 19.77
N TRP A 224 2.58 2.75 20.85
CA TRP A 224 2.78 4.20 20.75
C TRP A 224 4.11 4.60 20.08
N PHE A 225 5.15 3.77 20.17
CA PHE A 225 6.46 4.06 19.57
C PHE A 225 6.59 3.54 18.14
N VAL A 226 6.04 2.36 17.84
CA VAL A 226 6.09 1.76 16.48
C VAL A 226 4.91 2.18 15.60
N GLY A 227 3.79 2.59 16.20
CA GLY A 227 2.55 2.99 15.54
C GLY A 227 2.69 4.09 14.48
N PRO A 228 3.52 5.14 14.67
CA PRO A 228 3.75 6.16 13.63
C PRO A 228 4.28 5.58 12.31
N LEU A 229 5.06 4.51 12.33
CA LEU A 229 5.51 3.81 11.11
C LEU A 229 4.30 3.28 10.34
N PHE A 230 3.41 2.57 11.03
CA PHE A 230 2.20 2.01 10.42
C PHE A 230 1.15 3.08 10.07
N ALA A 231 1.14 4.23 10.76
CA ALA A 231 0.35 5.39 10.36
C ALA A 231 0.85 5.96 9.01
N SER A 232 2.17 6.02 8.78
CA SER A 232 2.73 6.42 7.49
C SER A 232 2.37 5.44 6.36
N LEU A 233 2.39 4.13 6.63
CA LEU A 233 1.91 3.10 5.70
C LEU A 233 0.41 3.27 5.42
N THR A 234 -0.40 3.47 6.46
CA THR A 234 -1.85 3.69 6.35
C THR A 234 -2.15 4.91 5.48
N GLY A 235 -1.42 6.01 5.62
CA GLY A 235 -1.57 7.20 4.78
C GLY A 235 -1.13 7.01 3.33
N LEU A 236 -0.08 6.22 3.08
CA LEU A 236 0.33 5.81 1.73
C LEU A 236 -0.76 4.95 1.06
N VAL A 237 -1.35 4.01 1.81
CA VAL A 237 -2.44 3.14 1.35
C VAL A 237 -3.74 3.94 1.14
N LEU A 238 -4.06 4.88 2.03
CA LEU A 238 -5.22 5.77 1.96
C LEU A 238 -5.26 6.57 0.65
N LYS A 239 -4.12 7.12 0.19
CA LYS A 239 -4.07 7.84 -1.10
C LYS A 239 -4.45 6.92 -2.27
N GLU A 240 -4.03 5.66 -2.24
CA GLU A 240 -4.30 4.71 -3.31
C GLU A 240 -5.75 4.24 -3.30
N GLY A 241 -6.31 4.01 -2.10
CA GLY A 241 -7.72 3.69 -1.92
C GLY A 241 -8.64 4.80 -2.41
N LEU A 242 -8.41 6.05 -1.97
CA LEU A 242 -9.27 7.19 -2.30
C LEU A 242 -9.03 7.76 -3.70
N CYS A 243 -7.78 8.00 -4.11
CA CYS A 243 -7.50 8.71 -5.38
C CYS A 243 -7.68 7.81 -6.62
N TYR A 244 -7.45 6.49 -6.52
CA TYR A 244 -7.52 5.55 -7.65
C TYR A 244 -8.61 4.48 -7.50
N GLY A 245 -9.51 4.63 -6.51
CA GLY A 245 -10.65 3.73 -6.27
C GLY A 245 -10.26 2.28 -5.98
N LYS A 246 -9.09 2.05 -5.37
CA LYS A 246 -8.58 0.70 -5.09
C LYS A 246 -9.24 0.12 -3.85
N LEU A 247 -10.26 -0.73 -4.03
CA LEU A 247 -10.99 -1.36 -2.91
C LEU A 247 -10.05 -2.10 -1.94
N GLU A 248 -9.02 -2.76 -2.45
CA GLU A 248 -8.01 -3.44 -1.64
C GLU A 248 -7.26 -2.49 -0.69
N ALA A 249 -6.91 -1.29 -1.16
CA ALA A 249 -6.26 -0.26 -0.36
C ALA A 249 -7.26 0.46 0.55
N GLY A 250 -8.49 0.68 0.08
CA GLY A 250 -9.60 1.20 0.89
C GLY A 250 -9.89 0.32 2.11
N ILE A 251 -9.94 -1.01 1.96
CA ILE A 251 -10.11 -1.94 3.07
C ILE A 251 -8.85 -1.96 3.96
N LEU A 252 -7.66 -2.07 3.36
CA LEU A 252 -6.38 -2.12 4.09
C LEU A 252 -6.16 -0.87 4.99
N THR A 253 -6.65 0.29 4.54
CA THR A 253 -6.66 1.55 5.31
C THR A 253 -7.39 1.41 6.66
N PHE A 254 -8.44 0.60 6.76
CA PHE A 254 -9.14 0.34 8.01
C PHE A 254 -8.57 -0.85 8.79
N VAL A 255 -8.04 -1.87 8.10
CA VAL A 255 -7.45 -3.05 8.73
C VAL A 255 -6.21 -2.68 9.56
N ILE A 256 -5.29 -1.88 9.02
CA ILE A 256 -4.02 -1.54 9.72
C ILE A 256 -4.27 -0.85 11.08
N PRO A 257 -5.06 0.23 11.18
CA PRO A 257 -5.38 0.84 12.47
C PRO A 257 -6.19 -0.07 13.38
N SER A 258 -7.09 -0.90 12.84
CA SER A 258 -7.92 -1.81 13.65
C SER A 258 -7.09 -2.88 14.33
N VAL A 259 -6.09 -3.45 13.65
CA VAL A 259 -5.15 -4.41 14.25
C VAL A 259 -4.34 -3.76 15.38
N LEU A 260 -3.77 -2.58 15.13
CA LEU A 260 -2.89 -1.90 16.08
C LEU A 260 -3.67 -1.38 17.30
N LEU A 261 -4.87 -0.83 17.10
CA LEU A 261 -5.72 -0.34 18.19
C LEU A 261 -6.36 -1.50 18.96
N GLY A 262 -6.76 -2.58 18.30
CA GLY A 262 -7.25 -3.81 18.94
C GLY A 262 -6.18 -4.50 19.79
N HIS A 263 -4.90 -4.42 19.38
CA HIS A 263 -3.78 -4.85 20.22
C HIS A 263 -3.54 -3.89 21.39
N LEU A 264 -3.34 -2.59 21.12
CA LEU A 264 -3.08 -1.55 22.13
C LEU A 264 -4.14 -1.49 23.24
N THR A 265 -5.41 -1.68 22.91
CA THR A 265 -6.53 -1.64 23.88
C THR A 265 -6.79 -2.98 24.57
N GLY A 266 -6.23 -4.09 24.07
CA GLY A 266 -6.53 -5.44 24.55
C GLY A 266 -7.98 -5.91 24.35
N LEU A 267 -8.82 -5.15 23.62
CA LEU A 267 -10.24 -5.44 23.43
C LEU A 267 -10.54 -6.57 22.43
N MET A 268 -9.51 -7.06 21.74
CA MET A 268 -9.63 -7.98 20.62
C MET A 268 -8.94 -9.32 20.95
N ASP A 269 -9.61 -10.44 20.67
CA ASP A 269 -9.04 -11.77 20.88
C ASP A 269 -7.98 -12.12 19.84
N ASP A 270 -7.13 -13.09 20.17
CA ASP A 270 -5.99 -13.47 19.33
C ASP A 270 -6.41 -14.13 18.01
N GLY A 271 -7.60 -14.75 17.95
CA GLY A 271 -8.18 -15.29 16.71
C GLY A 271 -8.54 -14.18 15.73
N VAL A 272 -9.16 -13.10 16.20
CA VAL A 272 -9.46 -11.92 15.38
C VAL A 272 -8.19 -11.14 15.02
N LYS A 273 -7.19 -11.02 15.93
CA LYS A 273 -5.86 -10.47 15.60
C LYS A 273 -5.22 -11.22 14.42
N VAL A 274 -5.12 -12.55 14.50
CA VAL A 274 -4.54 -13.38 13.44
C VAL A 274 -5.36 -13.32 12.15
N THR A 275 -6.70 -13.30 12.24
CA THR A 275 -7.58 -13.19 11.06
C THR A 275 -7.39 -11.86 10.32
N LEU A 276 -7.33 -10.74 11.05
CA LEU A 276 -7.07 -9.42 10.47
C LEU A 276 -5.63 -9.27 9.96
N LEU A 277 -4.65 -9.90 10.62
CA LEU A 277 -3.26 -9.95 10.15
C LEU A 277 -3.15 -10.70 8.80
N GLY A 278 -3.86 -11.82 8.66
CA GLY A 278 -3.94 -12.57 7.40
C GLY A 278 -4.62 -11.77 6.29
N MET A 279 -5.68 -11.02 6.63
CA MET A 279 -6.33 -10.08 5.71
C MET A 279 -5.36 -8.96 5.27
N TRP A 280 -4.59 -8.39 6.20
CA TRP A 280 -3.55 -7.40 5.89
C TRP A 280 -2.51 -7.99 4.93
N MET A 281 -1.93 -9.16 5.23
CA MET A 281 -0.96 -9.84 4.36
C MET A 281 -1.50 -10.00 2.93
N ALA A 282 -2.71 -10.55 2.78
CA ALA A 282 -3.33 -10.76 1.46
C ALA A 282 -3.57 -9.44 0.71
N LEU A 283 -4.16 -8.44 1.38
CA LEU A 283 -4.43 -7.13 0.77
C LEU A 283 -3.15 -6.38 0.39
N PHE A 284 -2.08 -6.47 1.19
CA PHE A 284 -0.81 -5.80 0.92
C PHE A 284 -0.08 -6.43 -0.26
N VAL A 285 -0.11 -7.77 -0.41
CA VAL A 285 0.40 -8.46 -1.61
C VAL A 285 -0.38 -8.07 -2.86
N ILE A 286 -1.72 -8.05 -2.80
CA ILE A 286 -2.56 -7.62 -3.93
C ILE A 286 -2.27 -6.17 -4.31
N PHE A 287 -2.18 -5.28 -3.31
CA PHE A 287 -1.88 -3.86 -3.50
C PHE A 287 -0.51 -3.63 -4.15
N ALA A 288 0.56 -4.26 -3.64
CA ALA A 288 1.90 -4.16 -4.20
C ALA A 288 1.99 -4.80 -5.60
N GLY A 289 1.38 -5.98 -5.81
CA GLY A 289 1.32 -6.65 -7.11
C GLY A 289 0.60 -5.82 -8.17
N ARG A 290 -0.51 -5.15 -7.80
CA ARG A 290 -1.26 -4.26 -8.70
C ARG A 290 -0.54 -2.96 -9.04
N LYS A 291 0.60 -2.61 -8.43
CA LYS A 291 1.43 -1.50 -8.91
C LYS A 291 2.19 -1.84 -10.20
N PHE A 292 2.52 -3.10 -10.46
CA PHE A 292 3.19 -3.49 -11.72
C PHE A 292 2.30 -3.34 -12.95
N THR A 293 0.98 -3.47 -12.81
CA THR A 293 0.01 -3.31 -13.91
C THR A 293 -0.47 -1.87 -14.11
N GLN A 294 0.03 -0.90 -13.33
CA GLN A 294 -0.30 0.51 -13.48
C GLN A 294 0.68 1.20 -14.45
N PRO A 295 0.20 2.06 -15.37
CA PRO A 295 1.06 2.92 -16.19
C PRO A 295 2.03 3.75 -15.34
N ILE A 296 3.25 3.98 -15.84
CA ILE A 296 4.29 4.73 -15.10
C ILE A 296 3.84 6.18 -14.86
N LYS A 297 3.22 6.83 -15.87
CA LYS A 297 2.67 8.18 -15.77
C LYS A 297 1.67 8.36 -14.60
N ASP A 298 0.95 7.30 -14.23
CA ASP A 298 -0.11 7.37 -13.21
C ASP A 298 0.49 7.46 -11.79
N ASP A 299 1.75 7.02 -11.60
CA ASP A 299 2.53 7.18 -10.36
C ASP A 299 3.33 8.48 -10.30
N ILE A 300 3.54 9.17 -11.44
CA ILE A 300 4.15 10.49 -11.52
C ILE A 300 3.09 11.59 -11.30
N GLY A 301 1.91 11.40 -11.87
CA GLY A 301 0.88 12.44 -11.96
C GLY A 301 1.19 13.46 -13.07
N ASP A 302 0.44 14.55 -13.08
CA ASP A 302 0.59 15.65 -14.02
C ASP A 302 1.82 16.50 -13.67
N LYS A 303 2.93 16.24 -14.36
CA LYS A 303 4.20 16.96 -14.21
C LYS A 303 4.08 18.46 -14.51
N SER A 304 3.09 18.88 -15.31
CA SER A 304 2.86 20.31 -15.60
C SER A 304 2.50 21.12 -14.35
N VAL A 305 1.88 20.50 -13.34
CA VAL A 305 1.58 21.15 -12.05
C VAL A 305 2.85 21.48 -11.27
N PHE A 306 3.83 20.57 -11.25
CA PHE A 306 5.12 20.79 -10.60
C PHE A 306 5.96 21.82 -11.37
N MET A 307 5.97 21.74 -12.71
CA MET A 307 6.62 22.75 -13.56
C MET A 307 6.03 24.14 -13.35
N PHE A 308 4.70 24.27 -13.35
CA PHE A 308 4.00 25.53 -13.09
C PHE A 308 4.32 26.10 -11.71
N ASN A 309 4.30 25.28 -10.66
CA ASN A 309 4.58 25.77 -9.30
C ASN A 309 6.02 26.29 -9.14
N ALA A 310 6.97 25.77 -9.93
CA ALA A 310 8.36 26.21 -9.96
C ALA A 310 8.63 27.48 -10.78
N LEU A 311 7.65 28.01 -11.53
CA LEU A 311 7.80 29.26 -12.29
C LEU A 311 7.82 30.50 -11.36
N PRO A 312 8.45 31.61 -11.78
CA PRO A 312 8.26 32.92 -11.16
C PRO A 312 6.80 33.40 -11.23
N GLU A 313 6.37 34.22 -10.27
CA GLU A 313 4.95 34.63 -10.13
C GLU A 313 4.42 35.45 -11.31
N GLU A 314 5.25 36.27 -11.94
CA GLU A 314 4.92 36.97 -13.19
C GLU A 314 4.71 36.00 -14.37
N GLN A 315 5.49 34.91 -14.43
CA GLN A 315 5.35 33.89 -15.48
C GLN A 315 4.13 32.99 -15.23
N LYS A 316 3.82 32.66 -13.97
CA LYS A 316 2.58 31.96 -13.59
C LYS A 316 1.35 32.70 -14.07
N LYS A 317 1.27 34.01 -13.79
CA LYS A 317 0.15 34.87 -14.20
C LYS A 317 0.01 34.93 -15.73
N ALA A 318 1.11 35.16 -16.44
CA ALA A 318 1.12 35.19 -17.90
C ALA A 318 0.77 33.82 -18.55
N LEU A 319 1.01 32.70 -17.85
CA LEU A 319 0.59 31.37 -18.31
C LEU A 319 -0.92 31.15 -18.08
N ILE A 320 -1.44 31.52 -16.90
CA ILE A 320 -2.90 31.47 -16.62
C ILE A 320 -3.66 32.30 -17.65
N GLU A 321 -3.25 33.56 -17.86
CA GLU A 321 -3.91 34.47 -18.81
C GLU A 321 -3.95 33.89 -20.24
N LYS A 322 -2.85 33.27 -20.69
CA LYS A 322 -2.80 32.59 -21.99
C LYS A 322 -3.71 31.36 -22.06
N LEU A 323 -3.82 30.58 -20.98
CA LEU A 323 -4.72 29.42 -20.91
C LEU A 323 -6.19 29.86 -20.91
N GLU A 324 -6.53 30.95 -20.21
CA GLU A 324 -7.86 31.56 -20.23
C GLU A 324 -8.22 32.13 -21.62
N GLN A 325 -7.33 32.90 -22.24
CA GLN A 325 -7.51 33.41 -23.60
C GLN A 325 -7.68 32.26 -24.63
N SER A 326 -6.84 31.22 -24.53
CA SER A 326 -6.94 30.03 -25.40
C SER A 326 -8.26 29.29 -25.21
N LYS A 327 -8.75 29.19 -23.96
CA LYS A 327 -10.05 28.57 -23.67
C LYS A 327 -11.19 29.37 -24.30
N VAL A 328 -11.23 30.69 -24.12
CA VAL A 328 -12.25 31.57 -24.71
C VAL A 328 -12.25 31.47 -26.25
N GLN A 329 -11.08 31.39 -26.89
CA GLN A 329 -10.97 31.17 -28.33
C GLN A 329 -11.41 29.77 -28.80
N SER A 330 -11.48 28.78 -27.90
CA SER A 330 -11.98 27.43 -28.20
C SER A 330 -13.47 27.22 -27.89
N GLU A 331 -14.10 28.17 -27.22
CA GLU A 331 -15.53 28.16 -26.85
C GLU A 331 -16.38 29.13 -27.70
N SER A 332 -15.81 29.67 -28.78
CA SER A 332 -16.40 30.69 -29.68
C SER A 332 -16.32 30.34 -31.16
#